data_AF-A0A930A9Q6-F1
#
_entry.id   AF-A0A930A9Q6-F1
#
_cell.length_a   1.000
_cell.length_b   1.000
_cell.length_c   1.000
_cell.angle_alpha   90.00
_cell.angle_beta   90.00
_cell.angle_gamma   90.00
#
_symmetry.space_group_name_H-M   'P 1'
#
loop_
_entity.id
_entity.type
_entity.pdbx_description
1 polymer ?
#
loop_
_entity_poly.entity_id
_entity_poly.type
_entity_poly.pdbx_seq_one_letter_code
_entity_poly.pdbx_strand_id
1 'polypeptide(L)'
;GTAVPPDETLSAAFATSIACATGSPEIGIATALPISFVGQIFRQTKFSTVYEWTMRKVEKAASKADGKGVILWTTIIPAIIESLLFGIPTFIGVYYGAEAVQAFIDFIPQWLISGLAAGAGLLGAVGVALLLGTVKDKSLWPYFLIGFVFASYLGVNMIGIAIIALTCVAINYLADKNKVNSEEVEEFEIEPEDNSYRVLTKKDLWKTFWYGMAIESGNSATKQEANGFLQAMIPTLDKVYEDPAERVEAYERHCELFLTEGRVAELCVGISCAMEERNAIKKDIDPESINALKVALMGPLAGIGDSLIHGTIRPIIAGLACSMITASGFNNPTGAILFVVLMTAITFAIRYLGIFKGYEGGLSLVSKMQSGGLLNSLTRYAGIAAFVVCGGFISALVYVTLNVQYVNGDTIISLQKTLDDLIPNLIPLIYTMIMYWLINKKKINIVLLMFITILIGVAGVALGILA
;
A
#
# COMPACT_ATOMS: atom_id res chain seq x y z
N GLY A 1 3.61 1.39 -4.12
CA GLY A 1 2.71 1.29 -5.29
C GLY A 1 2.64 -0.13 -5.81
N THR A 2 1.62 -0.49 -6.60
CA THR A 2 1.50 -1.84 -7.20
C THR A 2 2.51 -2.13 -8.31
N ALA A 3 3.16 -1.09 -8.85
CA ALA A 3 4.33 -1.24 -9.69
C ALA A 3 5.51 -1.67 -8.81
N VAL A 4 5.80 -2.98 -8.82
CA VAL A 4 6.92 -3.52 -8.07
C VAL A 4 8.21 -3.03 -8.73
N PRO A 5 9.08 -2.27 -8.05
CA PRO A 5 10.34 -1.80 -8.63
C PRO A 5 11.33 -2.97 -8.82
N PRO A 6 12.39 -2.78 -9.62
CA PRO A 6 13.49 -3.74 -9.71
C PRO A 6 13.97 -4.15 -8.31
N ASP A 7 14.14 -5.46 -8.09
CA ASP A 7 14.42 -6.00 -6.77
C ASP A 7 15.84 -5.64 -6.32
N GLU A 8 15.91 -4.78 -5.30
CA GLU A 8 17.17 -4.29 -4.76
C GLU A 8 17.88 -5.30 -3.85
N THR A 9 17.14 -6.24 -3.27
CA THR A 9 17.66 -7.15 -2.23
C THR A 9 18.49 -8.26 -2.86
N LEU A 10 17.92 -8.94 -3.86
CA LEU A 10 18.56 -9.95 -4.67
C LEU A 10 19.76 -9.34 -5.41
N SER A 11 19.53 -8.21 -6.10
CA SER A 11 20.60 -7.56 -6.86
C SER A 11 21.76 -7.10 -5.99
N ALA A 12 21.52 -6.50 -4.81
CA ALA A 12 22.60 -6.11 -3.91
C ALA A 12 23.39 -7.32 -3.40
N ALA A 13 22.73 -8.44 -3.08
CA ALA A 13 23.40 -9.65 -2.62
C ALA A 13 24.33 -10.26 -3.71
N PHE A 14 23.83 -10.35 -4.95
CA PHE A 14 24.62 -10.84 -6.08
C PHE A 14 25.74 -9.86 -6.48
N ALA A 15 25.44 -8.57 -6.59
CA ALA A 15 26.43 -7.56 -6.95
C ALA A 15 27.59 -7.55 -5.96
N THR A 16 27.29 -7.60 -4.66
CA THR A 16 28.30 -7.61 -3.59
C THR A 16 29.14 -8.88 -3.63
N SER A 17 28.50 -10.05 -3.77
CA SER A 17 29.22 -11.32 -3.80
C SER A 17 30.12 -11.47 -5.04
N ILE A 18 29.65 -11.05 -6.23
CA ILE A 18 30.44 -11.03 -7.46
C ILE A 18 31.61 -10.04 -7.35
N ALA A 19 31.37 -8.85 -6.80
CA ALA A 19 32.44 -7.88 -6.54
C ALA A 19 33.51 -8.45 -5.61
N CYS A 20 33.12 -9.14 -4.52
CA CYS A 20 34.05 -9.78 -3.61
C CYS A 20 34.80 -10.94 -4.26
N ALA A 21 34.14 -11.76 -5.09
CA ALA A 21 34.76 -12.90 -5.75
C ALA A 21 35.76 -12.49 -6.85
N THR A 22 35.46 -11.41 -7.57
CA THR A 22 36.28 -10.93 -8.69
C THR A 22 37.31 -9.88 -8.28
N GLY A 23 37.15 -9.26 -7.10
CA GLY A 23 37.94 -8.11 -6.68
C GLY A 23 37.64 -6.82 -7.45
N SER A 24 36.60 -6.79 -8.29
CA SER A 24 36.19 -5.61 -9.07
C SER A 24 34.77 -5.18 -8.70
N PRO A 25 34.61 -4.03 -8.03
CA PRO A 25 33.31 -3.41 -7.79
C PRO A 25 32.53 -3.14 -9.09
N GLU A 26 33.22 -2.82 -10.18
CA GLU A 26 32.62 -2.50 -11.48
C GLU A 26 31.86 -3.71 -12.06
N ILE A 27 32.41 -4.92 -11.95
CA ILE A 27 31.76 -6.15 -12.42
C ILE A 27 30.50 -6.45 -11.58
N GLY A 28 30.56 -6.24 -10.27
CA GLY A 28 29.40 -6.36 -9.39
C GLY A 28 28.27 -5.37 -9.75
N ILE A 29 28.62 -4.11 -9.99
CA ILE A 29 27.64 -3.08 -10.37
C ILE A 29 27.01 -3.39 -11.73
N ALA A 30 27.81 -3.84 -12.71
CA ALA A 30 27.32 -4.18 -14.06
C ALA A 30 26.31 -5.33 -14.05
N THR A 31 26.45 -6.28 -13.11
CA THR A 31 25.55 -7.44 -12.97
C THR A 31 24.30 -7.15 -12.13
N ALA A 32 24.30 -6.07 -11.34
CA ALA A 32 23.21 -5.74 -10.43
C ALA A 32 21.87 -5.48 -11.15
N LEU A 33 21.91 -4.73 -12.27
CA LEU A 33 20.70 -4.30 -12.95
C LEU A 33 19.95 -5.46 -13.65
N PRO A 34 20.60 -6.35 -14.42
CA PRO A 34 19.92 -7.54 -14.96
C PRO A 34 19.29 -8.42 -13.86
N ILE A 35 20.01 -8.62 -12.75
CA ILE A 35 19.54 -9.47 -11.64
C ILE A 35 18.35 -8.82 -10.89
N SER A 36 18.30 -7.49 -10.80
CA SER A 36 17.18 -6.80 -10.15
C SER A 36 15.86 -6.98 -10.91
N PHE A 37 15.90 -7.01 -12.25
CA PHE A 37 14.72 -7.33 -13.06
C PHE A 37 14.25 -8.78 -12.86
N VAL A 38 15.18 -9.72 -12.68
CA VAL A 38 14.82 -11.11 -12.40
C VAL A 38 14.19 -11.24 -11.01
N GLY A 39 14.81 -10.61 -10.01
CA GLY A 39 14.25 -10.57 -8.65
C GLY A 39 12.88 -9.89 -8.61
N GLN A 40 12.65 -8.88 -9.46
CA GLN A 40 11.34 -8.23 -9.60
C GLN A 40 10.25 -9.23 -9.99
N ILE A 41 10.55 -10.18 -10.89
CA ILE A 41 9.60 -11.22 -11.31
C ILE A 41 9.26 -12.17 -10.16
N PHE A 42 10.28 -12.62 -9.43
CA PHE A 42 10.09 -13.46 -8.24
C PHE A 42 9.29 -12.72 -7.17
N ARG A 43 9.60 -11.44 -6.95
CA ARG A 43 8.89 -10.57 -6.00
C ARG A 43 7.44 -10.37 -6.40
N GLN A 44 7.19 -10.10 -7.68
CA GLN A 44 5.85 -9.95 -8.22
C GLN A 44 5.04 -11.23 -8.08
N THR A 45 5.63 -12.38 -8.41
CA THR A 45 4.97 -13.69 -8.29
C THR A 45 4.70 -14.01 -6.82
N LYS A 46 5.64 -13.72 -5.92
CA LYS A 46 5.47 -13.85 -4.47
C LYS A 46 4.26 -13.04 -3.99
N PHE A 47 4.17 -11.76 -4.35
CA PHE A 47 3.07 -10.87 -3.94
C PHE A 47 1.72 -11.32 -4.51
N SER A 48 1.69 -11.70 -5.79
CA SER A 48 0.45 -12.04 -6.49
C SER A 48 -0.09 -13.45 -6.19
N THR A 49 0.74 -14.37 -5.71
CA THR A 49 0.34 -15.78 -5.52
C THR A 49 0.51 -16.25 -4.07
N VAL A 50 1.74 -16.19 -3.56
CA VAL A 50 2.10 -16.71 -2.24
C VAL A 50 1.50 -15.85 -1.13
N TYR A 51 1.73 -14.53 -1.19
CA TYR A 51 1.25 -13.61 -0.17
C TYR A 51 -0.25 -13.40 -0.26
N GLU A 52 -0.83 -13.61 -1.44
CA GLU A 52 -2.28 -13.73 -1.56
C GLU A 52 -2.83 -14.96 -0.83
N TRP A 53 -2.13 -16.10 -0.92
CA TRP A 53 -2.52 -17.28 -0.16
C TRP A 53 -2.41 -17.08 1.36
N THR A 54 -1.35 -16.42 1.84
CA THR A 54 -1.23 -16.08 3.26
C THR A 54 -2.26 -15.05 3.69
N MET A 55 -2.58 -14.06 2.86
CA MET A 55 -3.63 -13.06 3.16
C MET A 55 -4.98 -13.72 3.43
N ARG A 56 -5.37 -14.72 2.65
CA ARG A 56 -6.62 -15.49 2.94
C ARG A 56 -6.61 -16.21 4.27
N LYS A 57 -5.43 -16.63 4.74
CA LYS A 57 -5.29 -17.24 6.06
C LYS A 57 -5.39 -16.18 7.15
N VAL A 58 -4.87 -14.98 6.90
CA VAL A 58 -5.07 -13.80 7.75
C VAL A 58 -6.55 -13.44 7.83
N GLU A 59 -7.28 -13.38 6.71
CA GLU A 59 -8.74 -13.11 6.71
C GLU A 59 -9.52 -14.15 7.51
N LYS A 60 -9.18 -15.44 7.39
CA LYS A 60 -9.79 -16.52 8.19
C LYS A 60 -9.46 -16.44 9.69
N ALA A 61 -8.30 -15.87 10.04
CA ALA A 61 -7.94 -15.61 11.42
C ALA A 61 -8.68 -14.36 11.94
N ALA A 62 -8.81 -13.33 11.10
CA ALA A 62 -9.55 -12.11 11.39
C ALA A 62 -11.04 -12.38 11.67
N SER A 63 -11.68 -13.26 10.87
CA SER A 63 -13.07 -13.67 11.07
C SER A 63 -13.33 -14.45 12.38
N LYS A 64 -12.28 -14.71 13.17
CA LYS A 64 -12.32 -15.39 14.47
C LYS A 64 -11.63 -14.57 15.57
N ALA A 65 -11.18 -13.34 15.26
CA ALA A 65 -10.33 -12.52 16.12
C ALA A 65 -9.11 -13.29 16.68
N ASP A 66 -8.51 -14.17 15.88
CA ASP A 66 -7.33 -14.96 16.25
C ASP A 66 -6.05 -14.19 15.95
N GLY A 67 -5.63 -13.31 16.87
CA GLY A 67 -4.40 -12.53 16.74
C GLY A 67 -3.13 -13.38 16.55
N LYS A 68 -3.05 -14.60 17.12
CA LYS A 68 -1.90 -15.48 16.92
C LYS A 68 -1.87 -16.03 15.50
N GLY A 69 -3.03 -16.41 14.98
CA GLY A 69 -3.21 -16.79 13.58
C GLY A 69 -2.79 -15.67 12.64
N VAL A 70 -3.19 -14.42 12.92
CA VAL A 70 -2.76 -13.26 12.13
C VAL A 70 -1.23 -13.14 12.13
N ILE A 71 -0.57 -13.14 13.29
CA ILE A 71 0.90 -13.01 13.37
C ILE A 71 1.62 -14.15 12.61
N LEU A 72 1.14 -15.38 12.75
CA LEU A 72 1.69 -16.54 12.07
C LEU A 72 1.68 -16.34 10.55
N TRP A 73 0.54 -15.92 9.99
CA TRP A 73 0.34 -15.80 8.55
C TRP A 73 0.79 -14.45 7.96
N THR A 74 0.98 -13.41 8.77
CA THR A 74 1.51 -12.10 8.35
C THR A 74 3.03 -12.02 8.45
N THR A 75 3.62 -12.54 9.53
CA THR A 75 5.06 -12.37 9.80
C THR A 75 5.83 -13.67 9.61
N ILE A 76 5.47 -14.73 10.35
CA ILE A 76 6.33 -15.91 10.49
C ILE A 76 6.39 -16.71 9.19
N ILE A 77 5.24 -17.10 8.64
CA ILE A 77 5.18 -17.89 7.42
C ILE A 77 5.73 -17.11 6.22
N PRO A 78 5.34 -15.83 5.99
CA PRO A 78 5.96 -15.01 4.95
C PRO A 78 7.49 -14.92 5.08
N ALA A 79 8.04 -14.72 6.28
CA ALA A 79 9.49 -14.67 6.48
C ALA A 79 10.20 -15.99 6.15
N ILE A 80 9.59 -17.13 6.48
CA ILE A 80 10.12 -18.46 6.09
C ILE A 80 10.10 -18.59 4.57
N ILE A 81 8.97 -18.27 3.93
CA ILE A 81 8.84 -18.38 2.48
C ILE A 81 9.82 -17.44 1.77
N GLU A 82 10.00 -16.22 2.27
CA GLU A 82 10.99 -15.27 1.74
C GLU A 82 12.42 -15.81 1.86
N SER A 83 12.77 -16.38 3.00
CA SER A 83 14.07 -17.02 3.21
C SER A 83 14.30 -18.20 2.25
N LEU A 84 13.26 -18.98 1.95
CA LEU A 84 13.34 -20.10 1.02
C LEU A 84 13.38 -19.64 -0.45
N LEU A 85 12.51 -18.70 -0.84
CA LEU A 85 12.36 -18.23 -2.23
C LEU A 85 13.48 -17.29 -2.67
N PHE A 86 14.04 -16.49 -1.77
CA PHE A 86 15.10 -15.54 -2.12
C PHE A 86 16.44 -16.00 -1.56
N GLY A 87 16.50 -16.54 -0.35
CA GLY A 87 17.75 -16.96 0.27
C GLY A 87 18.42 -18.15 -0.43
N ILE A 88 17.66 -19.22 -0.73
CA ILE A 88 18.23 -20.42 -1.38
C ILE A 88 18.69 -20.10 -2.81
N PRO A 89 17.88 -19.48 -3.70
CA PRO A 89 18.35 -19.14 -5.04
C PRO A 89 19.51 -18.15 -5.05
N THR A 90 19.55 -17.20 -4.11
CA THR A 90 20.71 -16.32 -3.93
C THR A 90 21.94 -17.12 -3.58
N PHE A 91 21.87 -18.02 -2.60
CA PHE A 91 22.99 -18.86 -2.21
C PHE A 91 23.50 -19.72 -3.38
N ILE A 92 22.58 -20.39 -4.11
CA ILE A 92 22.91 -21.21 -5.28
C ILE A 92 23.57 -20.36 -6.36
N GLY A 93 22.98 -19.22 -6.73
CA GLY A 93 23.53 -18.38 -7.78
C GLY A 93 24.90 -17.79 -7.41
N VAL A 94 25.11 -17.43 -6.14
CA VAL A 94 26.44 -17.00 -5.66
C VAL A 94 27.45 -18.15 -5.72
N TYR A 95 27.03 -19.37 -5.39
CA TYR A 95 27.90 -20.55 -5.42
C TYR A 95 28.32 -20.96 -6.85
N TYR A 96 27.41 -20.91 -7.82
CA TYR A 96 27.68 -21.31 -9.22
C TYR A 96 28.24 -20.17 -10.08
N GLY A 97 28.24 -18.93 -9.60
CA GLY A 97 28.82 -17.78 -10.29
C GLY A 97 27.91 -17.11 -11.33
N ALA A 98 28.37 -15.97 -11.85
CA ALA A 98 27.57 -15.07 -12.69
C ALA A 98 27.09 -15.71 -14.02
N GLU A 99 27.88 -16.60 -14.62
CA GLU A 99 27.53 -17.28 -15.87
C GLU A 99 26.31 -18.20 -15.73
N ALA A 100 26.21 -18.93 -14.60
CA ALA A 100 25.08 -19.80 -14.32
C ALA A 100 23.79 -19.00 -14.08
N VAL A 101 23.91 -17.82 -13.46
CA VAL A 101 22.78 -16.90 -13.27
C VAL A 101 22.29 -16.39 -14.61
N GLN A 102 23.17 -15.92 -15.49
CA GLN A 102 22.77 -15.44 -16.81
C GLN A 102 22.12 -16.53 -17.68
N ALA A 103 22.66 -17.75 -17.67
CA ALA A 103 22.07 -18.88 -18.38
C ALA A 103 20.65 -19.23 -17.88
N PHE A 104 20.39 -19.08 -16.58
CA PHE A 104 19.05 -19.24 -16.02
C PHE A 104 18.10 -18.13 -16.48
N ILE A 105 18.56 -16.89 -16.55
CA ILE A 105 17.76 -15.75 -17.05
C ILE A 105 17.35 -16.01 -18.50
N ASP A 106 18.31 -16.41 -19.34
CA ASP A 106 18.10 -16.67 -20.77
C ASP A 106 17.15 -17.85 -21.03
N PHE A 107 16.96 -18.73 -20.04
CA PHE A 107 16.03 -19.87 -20.12
C PHE A 107 14.56 -19.46 -19.92
N ILE A 108 14.26 -18.36 -19.24
CA ILE A 108 12.88 -17.97 -18.94
C ILE A 108 12.25 -17.34 -20.21
N PRO A 109 11.16 -17.89 -20.75
CA PRO A 109 10.53 -17.33 -21.93
C PRO A 109 9.99 -15.92 -21.67
N GLN A 110 10.37 -14.96 -22.52
CA GLN A 110 9.99 -13.55 -22.37
C GLN A 110 8.47 -13.34 -22.27
N TRP A 111 7.68 -14.12 -23.04
CA TRP A 111 6.22 -14.03 -23.02
C TRP A 111 5.60 -14.36 -21.65
N LEU A 112 6.24 -15.25 -20.88
CA LEU A 112 5.76 -15.63 -19.54
C LEU A 112 6.08 -14.53 -18.53
N ILE A 113 7.26 -13.92 -18.64
CA ILE A 113 7.69 -12.80 -17.80
C ILE A 113 6.74 -11.62 -17.98
N SER A 114 6.57 -11.18 -19.22
CA SER A 114 5.66 -10.10 -19.58
C SER A 114 4.21 -10.45 -19.21
N GLY A 115 3.79 -11.70 -19.40
CA GLY A 115 2.45 -12.17 -19.05
C GLY A 115 2.12 -12.08 -17.57
N LEU A 116 3.04 -12.52 -16.69
CA LEU A 116 2.88 -12.42 -15.24
C LEU A 116 2.90 -10.96 -14.78
N ALA A 117 3.73 -10.11 -15.38
CA ALA A 117 3.79 -8.69 -15.08
C ALA A 117 2.49 -7.97 -15.48
N ALA A 118 1.97 -8.21 -16.68
CA ALA A 118 0.71 -7.65 -17.15
C ALA A 118 -0.47 -8.08 -16.27
N GLY A 119 -0.53 -9.36 -15.90
CA GLY A 119 -1.57 -9.88 -15.00
C GLY A 119 -1.50 -9.25 -13.61
N ALA A 120 -0.29 -9.09 -13.08
CA ALA A 120 -0.08 -8.44 -11.79
C ALA A 120 -0.47 -6.96 -11.80
N GLY A 121 -0.18 -6.23 -12.89
CA GLY A 121 -0.56 -4.82 -13.02
C GLY A 121 -2.07 -4.59 -13.03
N LEU A 122 -2.84 -5.60 -13.46
CA LEU A 122 -4.30 -5.60 -13.38
C LEU A 122 -4.84 -5.89 -11.97
N LEU A 123 -4.08 -6.52 -11.06
CA LEU A 123 -4.58 -6.89 -9.73
C LEU A 123 -4.92 -5.68 -8.86
N GLY A 124 -4.28 -4.53 -9.08
CA GLY A 124 -4.64 -3.28 -8.41
C GLY A 124 -6.11 -2.91 -8.59
N ALA A 125 -6.73 -3.30 -9.71
CA ALA A 125 -8.13 -3.03 -10.00
C ALA A 125 -9.08 -3.77 -9.05
N VAL A 126 -8.73 -4.99 -8.65
CA VAL A 126 -9.47 -5.77 -7.65
C VAL A 126 -9.40 -5.06 -6.29
N GLY A 127 -8.23 -4.53 -5.95
CA GLY A 127 -8.02 -3.77 -4.72
C GLY A 127 -8.84 -2.47 -4.67
N VAL A 128 -8.74 -1.64 -5.70
CA VAL A 128 -9.53 -0.39 -5.81
C VAL A 128 -11.03 -0.68 -5.80
N ALA A 129 -11.47 -1.75 -6.48
CA ALA A 129 -12.86 -2.19 -6.47
C ALA A 129 -13.38 -2.56 -5.07
N LEU A 130 -12.54 -3.15 -4.21
CA LEU A 130 -12.90 -3.44 -2.83
C LEU A 130 -13.08 -2.15 -2.03
N LEU A 131 -12.13 -1.21 -2.13
CA LEU A 131 -12.21 0.08 -1.45
C LEU A 131 -13.48 0.85 -1.84
N LEU A 132 -13.80 0.92 -3.13
CA LEU A 132 -15.03 1.53 -3.62
C LEU A 132 -16.28 0.84 -3.05
N GLY A 133 -16.22 -0.47 -2.80
CA GLY A 133 -17.31 -1.23 -2.18
C GLY A 133 -17.55 -0.89 -0.72
N THR A 134 -16.54 -0.34 -0.02
CA THR A 134 -16.67 0.03 1.40
C THR A 134 -17.42 1.34 1.63
N VAL A 135 -17.53 2.20 0.61
CA VAL A 135 -18.22 3.49 0.75
C VAL A 135 -19.71 3.31 0.42
N LYS A 136 -20.57 3.39 1.45
CA LYS A 136 -22.03 3.19 1.30
C LYS A 136 -22.74 4.31 0.54
N ASP A 137 -22.29 5.55 0.69
CA ASP A 137 -22.94 6.70 0.06
C ASP A 137 -22.62 6.80 -1.43
N LYS A 138 -23.59 6.37 -2.26
CA LYS A 138 -23.48 6.40 -3.72
C LYS A 138 -23.69 7.79 -4.32
N SER A 139 -24.04 8.80 -3.54
CA SER A 139 -24.10 10.17 -4.06
C SER A 139 -22.71 10.74 -4.34
N LEU A 140 -21.65 10.13 -3.80
CA LEU A 140 -20.27 10.62 -3.85
C LEU A 140 -19.48 10.19 -5.10
N TRP A 141 -20.06 9.40 -6.01
CA TRP A 141 -19.43 9.00 -7.28
C TRP A 141 -18.87 10.14 -8.15
N PRO A 142 -19.45 11.36 -8.17
CA PRO A 142 -18.83 12.49 -8.88
C PRO A 142 -17.41 12.82 -8.38
N TYR A 143 -17.12 12.63 -7.08
CA TYR A 143 -15.78 12.89 -6.53
C TYR A 143 -14.73 11.88 -7.02
N PHE A 144 -15.15 10.66 -7.32
CA PHE A 144 -14.28 9.69 -7.98
C PHE A 144 -13.86 10.12 -9.37
N LEU A 145 -14.81 10.66 -10.15
CA LEU A 145 -14.50 11.20 -11.47
C LEU A 145 -13.54 12.39 -11.38
N ILE A 146 -13.66 13.24 -10.36
CA ILE A 146 -12.68 14.31 -10.09
C ILE A 146 -11.29 13.70 -9.91
N GLY A 147 -11.14 12.75 -8.99
CA GLY A 147 -9.85 12.08 -8.75
C GLY A 147 -9.26 11.45 -10.00
N PHE A 148 -10.09 10.72 -10.76
CA PHE A 148 -9.67 10.10 -12.02
C PHE A 148 -9.25 11.12 -13.07
N VAL A 149 -10.01 12.21 -13.28
CA VAL A 149 -9.67 13.22 -14.28
C VAL A 149 -8.36 13.92 -13.94
N PHE A 150 -8.17 14.34 -12.69
CA PHE A 150 -6.92 14.99 -12.30
C PHE A 150 -5.73 14.05 -12.42
N ALA A 151 -5.88 12.77 -12.09
CA ALA A 151 -4.76 11.83 -12.18
C ALA A 151 -4.46 11.43 -13.63
N SER A 152 -5.48 11.09 -14.42
CA SER A 152 -5.33 10.53 -15.76
C SER A 152 -5.18 11.60 -16.85
N TYR A 153 -5.95 12.69 -16.82
CA TYR A 153 -5.87 13.76 -17.83
C TYR A 153 -4.80 14.81 -17.52
N LEU A 154 -4.67 15.19 -16.24
CA LEU A 154 -3.74 16.25 -15.84
C LEU A 154 -2.40 15.70 -15.34
N GLY A 155 -2.24 14.38 -15.29
CA GLY A 155 -1.00 13.71 -14.84
C GLY A 155 -0.66 14.02 -13.38
N VAL A 156 -1.65 14.38 -12.56
CA VAL A 156 -1.43 14.78 -11.17
C VAL A 156 -1.04 13.55 -10.36
N ASN A 157 0.13 13.62 -9.70
CA ASN A 157 0.62 12.55 -8.85
C ASN A 157 -0.24 12.38 -7.57
N MET A 158 -0.01 11.31 -6.81
CA MET A 158 -0.83 11.00 -5.63
C MET A 158 -0.80 12.07 -4.53
N ILE A 159 0.28 12.86 -4.44
CA ILE A 159 0.35 14.01 -3.53
C ILE A 159 -0.65 15.08 -3.97
N GLY A 160 -0.68 15.42 -5.25
CA GLY A 160 -1.63 16.38 -5.79
C GLY A 160 -3.08 15.90 -5.66
N ILE A 161 -3.34 14.60 -5.90
CA ILE A 161 -4.67 14.00 -5.68
C ILE A 161 -5.10 14.10 -4.23
N ALA A 162 -4.18 13.91 -3.29
CA ALA A 162 -4.49 14.08 -1.88
C ALA A 162 -4.83 15.53 -1.51
N ILE A 163 -4.10 16.51 -2.06
CA ILE A 163 -4.41 17.93 -1.88
C ILE A 163 -5.80 18.25 -2.46
N ILE A 164 -6.14 17.69 -3.62
CA ILE A 164 -7.47 17.84 -4.22
C ILE A 164 -8.53 17.20 -3.32
N ALA A 165 -8.30 16.00 -2.79
CA ALA A 165 -9.20 15.35 -1.85
C ALA A 165 -9.46 16.20 -0.60
N LEU A 166 -8.39 16.72 0.02
CA LEU A 166 -8.47 17.65 1.15
C LEU A 166 -9.18 18.95 0.78
N THR A 167 -8.98 19.46 -0.44
CA THR A 167 -9.65 20.66 -0.94
C THR A 167 -11.14 20.41 -1.13
N CYS A 168 -11.53 19.28 -1.73
CA CYS A 168 -12.94 18.87 -1.85
C CYS A 168 -13.60 18.73 -0.49
N VAL A 169 -12.90 18.13 0.48
CA VAL A 169 -13.36 18.03 1.87
C VAL A 169 -13.51 19.42 2.48
N ALA A 170 -12.50 20.29 2.35
CA ALA A 170 -12.54 21.65 2.90
C ALA A 170 -13.68 22.49 2.30
N ILE A 171 -13.91 22.40 0.99
CA ILE A 171 -15.02 23.09 0.31
C ILE A 171 -16.37 22.60 0.85
N ASN A 172 -16.55 21.28 0.98
CA ASN A 172 -17.78 20.70 1.53
C ASN A 172 -17.97 21.07 3.00
N TYR A 173 -16.90 21.05 3.78
CA TYR A 173 -16.90 21.49 5.17
C TYR A 173 -17.29 22.96 5.32
N LEU A 174 -16.70 23.84 4.51
CA LEU A 174 -17.06 25.27 4.51
C LEU A 174 -18.50 25.49 4.03
N ALA A 175 -18.97 24.75 3.03
CA ALA A 175 -20.34 24.83 2.55
C ALA A 175 -21.35 24.37 3.60
N ASP A 176 -21.05 23.29 4.33
CA ASP A 176 -21.89 22.80 5.41
C ASP A 176 -21.86 23.76 6.61
N LYS A 177 -20.68 24.29 6.98
CA LYS A 177 -20.55 25.32 8.02
C LYS A 177 -21.35 26.57 7.68
N ASN A 178 -21.36 27.00 6.43
CA ASN A 178 -22.13 28.15 5.97
C ASN A 178 -23.64 27.90 5.98
N LYS A 179 -24.11 26.65 5.80
CA LYS A 179 -25.52 26.27 5.97
C LYS A 179 -25.93 26.27 7.45
N VAL A 180 -25.08 25.76 8.33
CA VAL A 180 -25.32 25.76 9.78
C VAL A 180 -25.36 27.20 10.33
N ASN A 181 -24.52 28.11 9.83
CA ASN A 181 -24.55 29.53 10.21
C ASN A 181 -25.80 30.31 9.74
N SER A 182 -26.68 29.72 8.92
CA SER A 182 -27.93 30.37 8.45
C SER A 182 -29.18 29.95 9.25
N GLU A 183 -29.05 28.97 10.14
CA GLU A 183 -30.02 28.67 11.21
C GLU A 183 -29.35 29.13 12.51
N GLU A 184 -30.08 29.79 13.43
CA GLU A 184 -29.49 30.32 14.67
C GLU A 184 -28.76 29.19 15.44
N VAL A 185 -27.43 29.28 15.50
CA VAL A 185 -26.58 28.33 16.21
C VAL A 185 -26.59 28.70 17.68
N GLU A 186 -27.27 27.90 18.51
CA GLU A 186 -27.00 27.86 19.95
C GLU A 186 -25.49 27.69 20.16
N GLU A 187 -24.92 28.56 20.97
CA GLU A 187 -23.51 28.56 21.34
C GLU A 187 -23.18 27.21 21.99
N PHE A 188 -22.57 26.29 21.22
CA PHE A 188 -22.14 25.00 21.74
C PHE A 188 -21.07 25.24 22.81
N GLU A 189 -21.45 25.04 24.07
CA GLU A 189 -20.50 24.96 25.18
C GLU A 189 -19.45 23.89 24.84
N ILE A 190 -18.17 24.27 24.90
CA ILE A 190 -17.07 23.32 24.78
C ILE A 190 -17.14 22.43 26.02
N GLU A 191 -17.82 21.29 25.93
CA GLU A 191 -17.78 20.29 26.97
C GLU A 191 -16.32 19.91 27.26
N PRO A 192 -15.92 19.75 28.54
CA PRO A 192 -14.57 19.33 28.89
C PRO A 192 -14.24 18.00 28.21
N GLU A 193 -13.00 17.85 27.75
CA GLU A 193 -12.53 16.67 27.02
C GLU A 193 -12.87 15.38 27.79
N ASP A 194 -13.90 14.65 27.33
CA ASP A 194 -14.34 13.43 28.03
C ASP A 194 -13.27 12.36 27.94
N ASN A 195 -12.48 12.22 29.00
CA ASN A 195 -11.41 11.23 29.07
C ASN A 195 -11.89 9.85 29.55
N SER A 196 -13.19 9.65 29.78
CA SER A 196 -13.72 8.39 30.32
C SER A 196 -13.55 7.19 29.40
N TYR A 197 -13.31 7.39 28.11
CA TYR A 197 -13.05 6.32 27.14
C TYR A 197 -11.56 5.99 26.96
N ARG A 198 -10.64 6.70 27.62
CA ARG A 198 -9.20 6.44 27.47
C ARG A 198 -8.78 5.22 28.30
N VAL A 199 -8.54 4.10 27.62
CA VAL A 199 -8.16 2.80 28.20
C VAL A 199 -6.77 2.35 27.73
N LEU A 200 -6.32 2.80 26.56
CA LEU A 200 -5.00 2.54 26.01
C LEU A 200 -3.92 3.26 26.82
N THR A 201 -2.86 2.53 27.16
CA THR A 201 -1.71 3.07 27.86
C THR A 201 -0.53 3.23 26.92
N LYS A 202 0.48 4.00 27.32
CA LYS A 202 1.75 4.08 26.58
C LYS A 202 2.38 2.70 26.36
N LYS A 203 2.20 1.76 27.30
CA LYS A 203 2.72 0.38 27.16
C LYS A 203 2.03 -0.36 26.01
N ASP A 204 0.75 -0.10 25.78
CA ASP A 204 0.00 -0.71 24.68
C ASP A 204 0.42 -0.11 23.34
N LEU A 205 0.62 1.21 23.27
CA LEU A 205 1.18 1.87 22.08
C LEU A 205 2.58 1.34 21.72
N TRP A 206 3.41 1.04 22.72
CA TRP A 206 4.69 0.37 22.49
C TRP A 206 4.53 -1.06 21.97
N LYS A 207 3.50 -1.82 22.40
CA LYS A 207 3.21 -3.13 21.80
C LYS A 207 2.76 -2.98 20.35
N THR A 208 1.87 -2.03 20.08
CA THR A 208 1.42 -1.66 18.71
C THR A 208 2.63 -1.33 17.84
N PHE A 209 3.61 -0.56 18.35
CA PHE A 209 4.88 -0.28 17.67
C PHE A 209 5.64 -1.53 17.26
N TRP A 210 5.83 -2.47 18.19
CA TRP A 210 6.56 -3.70 17.87
C TRP A 210 5.81 -4.62 16.91
N TYR A 211 4.47 -4.66 17.00
CA TYR A 211 3.64 -5.39 16.05
C TYR A 211 3.64 -4.74 14.67
N GLY A 212 3.64 -3.40 14.60
CA GLY A 212 3.69 -2.58 13.38
C GLY A 212 5.01 -2.67 12.60
N MET A 213 6.09 -3.18 13.22
CA MET A 213 7.32 -3.50 12.49
C MET A 213 7.09 -4.47 11.31
N ALA A 214 6.01 -5.27 11.36
CA ALA A 214 5.61 -6.18 10.30
C ALA A 214 4.68 -5.56 9.24
N ILE A 215 4.51 -4.22 9.20
CA ILE A 215 3.57 -3.54 8.27
C ILE A 215 3.76 -3.92 6.79
N GLU A 216 5.01 -4.09 6.35
CA GLU A 216 5.35 -4.49 4.96
C GLU A 216 5.42 -6.02 4.78
N SER A 217 5.22 -6.80 5.86
CA SER A 217 5.33 -8.26 5.81
C SER A 217 4.08 -8.87 5.20
N GLY A 218 4.25 -9.84 4.30
CA GLY A 218 3.13 -10.56 3.68
C GLY A 218 2.26 -9.71 2.74
N ASN A 219 2.81 -8.62 2.20
CA ASN A 219 2.12 -7.68 1.32
C ASN A 219 1.50 -8.39 0.08
N SER A 220 0.17 -8.49 0.04
CA SER A 220 -0.53 -9.19 -1.04
C SER A 220 -0.90 -8.25 -2.18
N ALA A 221 -0.97 -8.77 -3.41
CA ALA A 221 -1.30 -7.92 -4.55
C ALA A 221 -2.69 -7.25 -4.45
N THR A 222 -3.67 -7.85 -3.76
CA THR A 222 -5.01 -7.28 -3.64
C THR A 222 -5.22 -6.38 -2.45
N LYS A 223 -4.70 -6.76 -1.27
CA LYS A 223 -4.96 -6.06 -0.01
C LYS A 223 -3.74 -5.27 0.46
N GLN A 224 -2.62 -5.42 -0.23
CA GLN A 224 -1.39 -4.69 0.01
C GLN A 224 -0.89 -4.93 1.44
N GLU A 225 -0.67 -3.87 2.23
CA GLU A 225 -0.14 -3.92 3.60
C GLU A 225 -1.22 -4.19 4.67
N ALA A 226 -2.45 -4.53 4.28
CA ALA A 226 -3.58 -4.72 5.19
C ALA A 226 -3.30 -5.73 6.32
N ASN A 227 -2.64 -6.83 6.00
CA ASN A 227 -2.30 -7.88 6.97
C ASN A 227 -1.29 -7.39 8.03
N GLY A 228 -0.31 -6.58 7.62
CA GLY A 228 0.62 -5.90 8.50
C GLY A 228 -0.09 -4.83 9.36
N PHE A 229 -1.02 -4.09 8.76
CA PHE A 229 -1.84 -3.11 9.48
C PHE A 229 -2.70 -3.77 10.55
N LEU A 230 -3.40 -4.86 10.21
CA LEU A 230 -4.17 -5.63 11.18
C LEU A 230 -3.27 -6.13 12.31
N GLN A 231 -2.08 -6.67 11.98
CA GLN A 231 -1.14 -7.11 13.00
C GLN A 231 -0.79 -5.96 13.95
N ALA A 232 -0.47 -4.76 13.44
CA ALA A 232 -0.20 -3.59 14.26
C ALA A 232 -1.36 -3.26 15.22
N MET A 233 -2.60 -3.44 14.78
CA MET A 233 -3.81 -3.13 15.54
C MET A 233 -4.19 -4.16 16.61
N ILE A 234 -3.70 -5.42 16.54
CA ILE A 234 -4.04 -6.50 17.49
C ILE A 234 -4.00 -6.05 18.96
N PRO A 235 -2.92 -5.42 19.48
CA PRO A 235 -2.84 -5.06 20.89
C PRO A 235 -3.92 -4.07 21.32
N THR A 236 -4.35 -3.19 20.41
CA THR A 236 -5.41 -2.22 20.64
C THR A 236 -6.77 -2.92 20.61
N LEU A 237 -7.06 -3.66 19.53
CA LEU A 237 -8.37 -4.30 19.33
C LEU A 237 -8.70 -5.30 20.44
N ASP A 238 -7.72 -6.11 20.84
CA ASP A 238 -7.89 -7.10 21.92
C ASP A 238 -8.14 -6.45 23.29
N LYS A 239 -7.71 -5.19 23.45
CA LYS A 239 -7.84 -4.46 24.71
C LYS A 239 -9.15 -3.67 24.80
N VAL A 240 -9.58 -3.04 23.71
CA VAL A 240 -10.73 -2.12 23.72
C VAL A 240 -12.06 -2.83 23.48
N TYR A 241 -12.09 -3.93 22.71
CA TYR A 241 -13.30 -4.69 22.45
C TYR A 241 -13.42 -5.89 23.38
N GLU A 242 -14.26 -5.82 24.42
CA GLU A 242 -14.51 -6.96 25.30
C GLU A 242 -15.43 -8.01 24.66
N ASP A 243 -16.41 -7.58 23.86
CA ASP A 243 -17.33 -8.47 23.16
C ASP A 243 -16.63 -9.21 21.99
N PRO A 244 -16.70 -10.55 21.93
CA PRO A 244 -16.06 -11.31 20.87
C PRO A 244 -16.60 -11.01 19.47
N ALA A 245 -17.88 -10.71 19.30
CA ALA A 245 -18.46 -10.44 17.97
C ALA A 245 -18.01 -9.07 17.45
N GLU A 246 -18.05 -8.04 18.29
CA GLU A 246 -17.56 -6.70 17.94
C GLU A 246 -16.06 -6.70 17.64
N ARG A 247 -15.28 -7.53 18.37
CA ARG A 247 -13.85 -7.71 18.10
C ARG A 247 -13.60 -8.33 16.72
N VAL A 248 -14.40 -9.31 16.31
CA VAL A 248 -14.30 -9.90 14.95
C VAL A 248 -14.56 -8.84 13.88
N GLU A 249 -15.62 -8.04 14.04
CA GLU A 249 -15.92 -6.96 13.09
C GLU A 249 -14.77 -5.93 12.98
N ALA A 250 -14.14 -5.58 14.11
CA ALA A 250 -12.99 -4.69 14.12
C ALA A 250 -11.75 -5.31 13.44
N TYR A 251 -11.50 -6.60 13.65
CA TYR A 251 -10.43 -7.33 12.94
C TYR A 251 -10.66 -7.34 11.43
N GLU A 252 -11.89 -7.64 10.98
CA GLU A 252 -12.23 -7.66 9.54
C GLU A 252 -12.10 -6.26 8.91
N ARG A 253 -12.50 -5.21 9.62
CA ARG A 253 -12.33 -3.81 9.18
C ARG A 253 -10.87 -3.46 8.87
N HIS A 254 -9.93 -3.98 9.65
CA HIS A 254 -8.50 -3.75 9.47
C HIS A 254 -7.82 -4.72 8.48
N CYS A 255 -8.56 -5.68 7.92
CA CYS A 255 -8.16 -6.48 6.76
C CYS A 255 -8.55 -5.84 5.41
N GLU A 256 -9.07 -4.62 5.40
CA GLU A 256 -9.31 -3.87 4.17
C GLU A 256 -8.02 -3.32 3.56
N LEU A 257 -8.03 -3.16 2.23
CA LEU A 257 -6.85 -2.74 1.47
C LEU A 257 -6.21 -1.50 2.12
N PHE A 258 -4.92 -1.59 2.40
CA PHE A 258 -4.14 -0.49 2.90
C PHE A 258 -2.78 -0.44 2.22
N LEU A 259 -2.42 0.72 1.67
CA LEU A 259 -1.15 0.91 1.00
C LEU A 259 -0.64 2.33 1.23
N THR A 260 0.49 2.46 1.90
CA THR A 260 1.24 3.71 1.94
C THR A 260 2.74 3.42 2.03
N GLU A 261 3.58 4.38 2.40
CA GLU A 261 4.97 4.06 2.73
C GLU A 261 5.02 3.50 4.16
N GLY A 262 5.67 2.34 4.34
CA GLY A 262 5.54 1.54 5.57
C GLY A 262 5.98 2.22 6.86
N ARG A 263 6.89 3.21 6.85
CA ARG A 263 7.32 3.91 8.08
C ARG A 263 6.32 5.00 8.46
N VAL A 264 5.75 5.70 7.48
CA VAL A 264 4.71 6.72 7.74
C VAL A 264 3.32 6.11 7.95
N ALA A 265 3.10 4.86 7.52
CA ALA A 265 1.88 4.08 7.79
C ALA A 265 1.49 4.05 9.27
N GLU A 266 2.48 4.08 10.16
CA GLU A 266 2.31 4.09 11.61
C GLU A 266 1.50 5.28 12.12
N LEU A 267 1.46 6.39 11.37
CA LEU A 267 0.57 7.51 11.67
C LEU A 267 -0.90 7.10 11.57
N CYS A 268 -1.26 6.37 10.51
CA CYS A 268 -2.61 5.84 10.32
C CYS A 268 -2.95 4.79 11.37
N VAL A 269 -1.98 3.97 11.78
CA VAL A 269 -2.14 3.00 12.88
C VAL A 269 -2.46 3.74 14.19
N GLY A 270 -1.69 4.76 14.54
CA GLY A 270 -1.90 5.57 15.74
C GLY A 270 -3.28 6.24 15.76
N ILE A 271 -3.68 6.89 14.65
CA ILE A 271 -5.01 7.50 14.52
C ILE A 271 -6.11 6.44 14.67
N SER A 272 -5.95 5.29 14.02
CA SER A 272 -6.90 4.18 14.10
C SER A 272 -7.03 3.66 15.53
N CYS A 273 -5.95 3.61 16.31
CA CYS A 273 -6.00 3.21 17.71
C CYS A 273 -6.91 4.13 18.53
N ALA A 274 -6.81 5.45 18.34
CA ALA A 274 -7.65 6.42 19.05
C ALA A 274 -9.12 6.33 18.64
N MET A 275 -9.38 6.12 17.34
CA MET A 275 -10.75 5.97 16.85
C MET A 275 -11.39 4.66 17.31
N GLU A 276 -10.68 3.53 17.21
CA GLU A 276 -11.18 2.23 17.66
C GLU A 276 -11.43 2.20 19.17
N GLU A 277 -10.58 2.85 19.97
CA GLU A 277 -10.78 3.01 21.41
C GLU A 277 -12.11 3.68 21.74
N ARG A 278 -12.43 4.80 21.07
CA ARG A 278 -13.72 5.46 21.28
C ARG A 278 -14.88 4.66 20.71
N ASN A 279 -14.71 4.08 19.52
CA ASN A 279 -15.76 3.27 18.90
C ASN A 279 -16.20 2.14 19.81
N ALA A 280 -15.26 1.43 20.42
CA ALA A 280 -15.55 0.31 21.31
C ALA A 280 -16.33 0.74 22.57
N ILE A 281 -15.98 1.89 23.16
CA ILE A 281 -16.48 2.29 24.49
C ILE A 281 -17.73 3.17 24.39
N LYS A 282 -17.73 4.15 23.48
CA LYS A 282 -18.82 5.14 23.34
C LYS A 282 -19.79 4.80 22.23
N LYS A 283 -19.36 4.02 21.22
CA LYS A 283 -20.17 3.61 20.05
C LYS A 283 -20.84 4.79 19.34
N ASP A 284 -20.18 5.95 19.41
CA ASP A 284 -20.68 7.20 18.86
C ASP A 284 -19.99 7.57 17.55
N ILE A 285 -19.02 6.79 17.07
CA ILE A 285 -18.41 7.00 15.77
C ILE A 285 -18.90 5.94 14.77
N ASP A 286 -19.12 6.34 13.53
CA ASP A 286 -19.43 5.39 12.48
C ASP A 286 -18.17 4.56 12.17
N PRO A 287 -18.22 3.23 12.29
CA PRO A 287 -17.05 2.40 12.06
C PRO A 287 -16.50 2.49 10.62
N GLU A 288 -17.27 2.98 9.64
CA GLU A 288 -16.78 3.28 8.29
C GLU A 288 -15.87 4.50 8.23
N SER A 289 -16.05 5.49 9.11
CA SER A 289 -15.19 6.68 9.16
C SER A 289 -13.74 6.31 9.43
N ILE A 290 -13.49 5.24 10.20
CA ILE A 290 -12.14 4.72 10.49
C ILE A 290 -11.47 4.26 9.18
N ASN A 291 -12.19 3.48 8.37
CA ASN A 291 -11.68 3.01 7.08
C ASN A 291 -11.50 4.16 6.08
N ALA A 292 -12.49 5.03 5.97
CA ALA A 292 -12.44 6.14 5.04
C ALA A 292 -11.29 7.12 5.36
N LEU A 293 -11.01 7.37 6.64
CA LEU A 293 -9.86 8.18 7.05
C LEU A 293 -8.53 7.51 6.69
N LYS A 294 -8.40 6.19 6.88
CA LYS A 294 -7.21 5.44 6.43
C LYS A 294 -7.00 5.61 4.92
N VAL A 295 -8.05 5.41 4.11
CA VAL A 295 -7.99 5.52 2.64
C VAL A 295 -7.61 6.94 2.22
N ALA A 296 -8.17 7.96 2.87
CA ALA A 296 -7.86 9.35 2.59
C ALA A 296 -6.38 9.69 2.84
N LEU A 297 -5.74 9.03 3.82
CA LEU A 297 -4.34 9.26 4.19
C LEU A 297 -3.34 8.41 3.40
N MET A 298 -3.77 7.27 2.83
CA MET A 298 -2.91 6.35 2.06
C MET A 298 -2.10 7.09 0.98
N GLY A 299 -2.79 7.85 0.10
CA GLY A 299 -2.19 8.59 -1.01
C GLY A 299 -1.20 9.69 -0.60
N PRO A 300 -1.58 10.68 0.25
CA PRO A 300 -0.67 11.74 0.66
C PRO A 300 0.56 11.22 1.41
N LEU A 301 0.36 10.28 2.35
CA LEU A 301 1.47 9.70 3.10
C LEU A 301 2.39 8.87 2.20
N ALA A 302 1.84 8.16 1.20
CA ALA A 302 2.65 7.39 0.26
C ALA A 302 3.58 8.33 -0.52
N GLY A 303 3.02 9.40 -1.11
CA GLY A 303 3.82 10.32 -1.91
C GLY A 303 4.89 11.06 -1.10
N ILE A 304 4.56 11.51 0.11
CA ILE A 304 5.53 12.17 1.02
C ILE A 304 6.59 11.18 1.47
N GLY A 305 6.17 10.00 1.95
CA GLY A 305 7.05 8.96 2.46
C GLY A 305 8.02 8.46 1.38
N ASP A 306 7.51 8.09 0.21
CA ASP A 306 8.32 7.61 -0.91
C ASP A 306 9.36 8.66 -1.35
N SER A 307 8.94 9.91 -1.52
CA SER A 307 9.83 10.99 -1.96
C SER A 307 10.90 11.34 -0.91
N LEU A 308 10.51 11.36 0.37
CA LEU A 308 11.40 11.74 1.46
C LEU A 308 12.36 10.61 1.81
N ILE A 309 11.86 9.40 2.05
CA ILE A 309 12.67 8.27 2.54
C ILE A 309 13.47 7.66 1.38
N HIS A 310 12.80 7.28 0.30
CA HIS A 310 13.44 6.60 -0.83
C HIS A 310 14.08 7.58 -1.82
N GLY A 311 13.48 8.76 -2.03
CA GLY A 311 13.98 9.76 -2.98
C GLY A 311 15.09 10.66 -2.43
N THR A 312 15.13 10.90 -1.12
CA THR A 312 16.03 11.92 -0.54
C THR A 312 16.96 11.36 0.54
N ILE A 313 16.41 10.84 1.64
CA ILE A 313 17.19 10.40 2.81
C ILE A 313 18.09 9.22 2.45
N ARG A 314 17.54 8.16 1.85
CA ARG A 314 18.29 6.95 1.49
C ARG A 314 19.43 7.25 0.51
N PRO A 315 19.24 8.00 -0.60
CA PRO A 315 20.33 8.36 -1.51
C PRO A 315 21.42 9.24 -0.90
N ILE A 316 21.07 10.20 -0.04
CA ILE A 316 22.06 11.06 0.65
C ILE A 316 22.95 10.21 1.57
N ILE A 317 22.34 9.37 2.40
CA ILE A 317 23.07 8.53 3.35
C ILE A 317 23.88 7.45 2.60
N ALA A 318 23.31 6.84 1.55
CA ALA A 318 24.02 5.89 0.69
C ALA A 318 25.21 6.55 -0.02
N GLY A 319 25.04 7.76 -0.57
CA GLY A 319 26.10 8.50 -1.24
C GLY A 319 27.25 8.85 -0.30
N LEU A 320 26.94 9.25 0.93
CA LEU A 320 27.94 9.47 1.99
C LEU A 320 28.68 8.17 2.33
N ALA A 321 27.95 7.08 2.58
CA ALA A 321 28.52 5.78 2.89
C ALA A 321 29.45 5.27 1.79
N CYS A 322 29.03 5.35 0.53
CA CYS A 322 29.85 4.98 -0.63
C CYS A 322 31.11 5.84 -0.72
N SER A 323 30.99 7.17 -0.53
CA SER A 323 32.14 8.08 -0.58
C SER A 323 33.20 7.74 0.48
N MET A 324 32.78 7.39 1.70
CA MET A 324 33.67 6.97 2.78
C MET A 324 34.37 5.63 2.47
N ILE A 325 33.64 4.67 1.91
CA ILE A 325 34.19 3.36 1.53
C ILE A 325 35.24 3.54 0.42
N THR A 326 34.91 4.30 -0.63
CA THR A 326 35.83 4.57 -1.75
C THR A 326 37.07 5.31 -1.27
N ALA A 327 36.93 6.32 -0.40
CA ALA A 327 38.07 7.05 0.17
C ALA A 327 38.99 6.15 1.02
N SER A 328 38.46 5.07 1.61
CA SER A 328 39.25 4.08 2.36
C SER A 328 39.93 3.03 1.48
N GLY A 329 39.74 3.08 0.16
CA GLY A 329 40.22 2.04 -0.76
C GLY A 329 39.54 0.69 -0.53
N PHE A 330 38.26 0.69 -0.16
CA PHE A 330 37.46 -0.51 0.15
C PHE A 330 37.93 -1.36 1.34
N ASN A 331 38.86 -0.85 2.16
CA ASN A 331 39.44 -1.60 3.29
C ASN A 331 38.73 -1.37 4.63
N ASN A 332 37.75 -0.46 4.70
CA ASN A 332 37.08 -0.10 5.94
C ASN A 332 35.53 -0.15 5.81
N PRO A 333 34.81 -0.95 6.62
CA PRO A 333 33.35 -1.08 6.57
C PRO A 333 32.58 0.08 7.22
N THR A 334 33.27 1.10 7.76
CA THR A 334 32.65 2.20 8.53
C THR A 334 31.50 2.87 7.78
N GLY A 335 31.64 3.09 6.46
CA GLY A 335 30.55 3.66 5.65
C GLY A 335 29.30 2.78 5.61
N ALA A 336 29.45 1.46 5.49
CA ALA A 336 28.33 0.52 5.50
C ALA A 336 27.64 0.45 6.87
N ILE A 337 28.42 0.44 7.96
CA ILE A 337 27.89 0.48 9.33
C ILE A 337 27.12 1.78 9.57
N LEU A 338 27.68 2.92 9.14
CA LEU A 338 27.03 4.23 9.23
C LEU A 338 25.68 4.24 8.50
N PHE A 339 25.62 3.67 7.29
CA PHE A 339 24.37 3.56 6.54
C PHE A 339 23.30 2.82 7.34
N VAL A 340 23.62 1.64 7.87
CA VAL A 340 22.67 0.82 8.63
C VAL A 340 22.21 1.54 9.90
N VAL A 341 23.13 2.13 10.66
CA VAL A 341 22.80 2.81 11.92
C VAL A 341 21.92 4.03 11.68
N LEU A 342 22.28 4.90 10.73
CA LEU A 342 21.52 6.11 10.44
C LEU A 342 20.13 5.80 9.86
N MET A 343 20.05 4.89 8.89
CA MET A 343 18.75 4.49 8.31
C MET A 343 17.86 3.84 9.37
N THR A 344 18.42 2.99 10.25
CA THR A 344 17.65 2.38 11.35
C THR A 344 17.15 3.44 12.32
N ALA A 345 18.01 4.37 12.75
CA ALA A 345 17.64 5.43 13.68
C ALA A 345 16.52 6.34 13.12
N ILE A 346 16.64 6.77 11.86
CA ILE A 346 15.64 7.62 11.20
C ILE A 346 14.31 6.88 11.05
N THR A 347 14.34 5.63 10.58
CA THR A 347 13.11 4.86 10.37
C THR A 347 12.40 4.54 11.69
N PHE A 348 13.14 4.20 12.76
CA PHE A 348 12.57 4.03 14.10
C PHE A 348 11.97 5.34 14.63
N ALA A 349 12.63 6.47 14.43
CA ALA A 349 12.11 7.77 14.86
C ALA A 349 10.81 8.13 14.13
N ILE A 350 10.74 7.94 12.80
CA ILE A 350 9.53 8.19 12.02
C ILE A 350 8.38 7.31 12.51
N ARG A 351 8.62 6.01 12.70
CA ARG A 351 7.61 5.06 13.19
C ARG A 351 7.11 5.42 14.59
N TYR A 352 8.03 5.73 15.50
CA TYR A 352 7.69 6.14 16.87
C TYR A 352 6.84 7.41 16.86
N LEU A 353 7.27 8.44 16.12
CA LEU A 353 6.50 9.66 15.99
C LEU A 353 5.15 9.42 15.32
N GLY A 354 5.08 8.52 14.34
CA GLY A 354 3.87 8.09 13.67
C GLY A 354 2.82 7.56 14.65
N ILE A 355 3.13 6.51 15.40
CA ILE A 355 2.14 5.91 16.32
C ILE A 355 1.74 6.89 17.43
N PHE A 356 2.71 7.48 18.12
CA PHE A 356 2.43 8.27 19.32
C PHE A 356 1.74 9.58 18.99
N LYS A 357 2.24 10.33 17.99
CA LYS A 357 1.56 11.57 17.56
C LYS A 357 0.29 11.28 16.77
N GLY A 358 0.21 10.16 16.07
CA GLY A 358 -1.01 9.71 15.40
C GLY A 358 -2.11 9.43 16.41
N TYR A 359 -1.80 8.77 17.52
CA TYR A 359 -2.75 8.54 18.60
C TYR A 359 -3.19 9.86 19.27
N GLU A 360 -2.27 10.74 19.62
CA GLU A 360 -2.60 12.07 20.17
C GLU A 360 -3.45 12.91 19.21
N GLY A 361 -3.10 12.92 17.91
CA GLY A 361 -3.86 13.60 16.86
C GLY A 361 -5.25 12.99 16.65
N GLY A 362 -5.35 11.66 16.71
CA GLY A 362 -6.61 10.92 16.66
C GLY A 362 -7.51 11.25 17.84
N LEU A 363 -6.96 11.35 19.06
CA LEU A 363 -7.71 11.80 20.24
C LEU A 363 -8.25 13.22 20.08
N SER A 364 -7.47 14.14 19.49
CA SER A 364 -7.94 15.51 19.20
C SER A 364 -9.02 15.55 18.12
N LEU A 365 -8.91 14.71 17.09
CA LEU A 365 -9.96 14.55 16.07
C LEU A 365 -11.25 14.09 16.73
N VAL A 366 -11.11 13.10 17.62
CA VAL A 366 -12.19 12.47 18.36
C VAL A 366 -12.85 13.41 19.39
N SER A 367 -12.10 14.19 20.16
CA SER A 367 -12.68 15.13 21.13
C SER A 367 -13.49 16.24 20.44
N LYS A 368 -13.04 16.69 19.26
CA LYS A 368 -13.82 17.62 18.42
C LYS A 368 -15.12 17.02 17.86
N MET A 369 -15.30 15.69 17.90
CA MET A 369 -16.53 15.02 17.43
C MET A 369 -17.66 15.05 18.47
N GLN A 370 -17.42 15.53 19.70
CA GLN A 370 -18.41 15.56 20.79
C GLN A 370 -19.54 16.57 20.59
N SER A 371 -19.35 17.59 19.75
CA SER A 371 -20.28 18.72 19.62
C SER A 371 -21.53 18.47 18.74
N GLY A 372 -21.92 17.22 18.48
CA GLY A 372 -23.14 16.87 17.73
C GLY A 372 -23.12 17.24 16.22
N GLY A 373 -23.75 16.44 15.36
CA GLY A 373 -23.86 16.68 13.92
C GLY A 373 -22.59 16.47 13.08
N LEU A 374 -21.40 16.51 13.68
CA LEU A 374 -20.11 16.32 12.99
C LEU A 374 -19.89 14.89 12.49
N LEU A 375 -20.55 13.88 13.08
CA LEU A 375 -20.33 12.46 12.78
C LEU A 375 -20.76 12.06 11.37
N ASN A 376 -22.00 12.37 10.99
CA ASN A 376 -22.48 12.15 9.61
C ASN A 376 -21.67 12.96 8.60
N SER A 377 -21.28 14.19 8.98
CA SER A 377 -20.43 15.05 8.15
C SER A 377 -19.03 14.48 7.98
N LEU A 378 -18.43 13.88 9.01
CA LEU A 378 -17.11 13.26 8.96
C LEU A 378 -17.13 11.98 8.11
N THR A 379 -18.12 11.10 8.26
CA THR A 379 -18.30 9.96 7.36
C THR A 379 -18.44 10.43 5.92
N ARG A 380 -19.23 11.48 5.67
CA ARG A 380 -19.39 12.06 4.33
C ARG A 380 -18.07 12.64 3.80
N TYR A 381 -17.33 13.41 4.58
CA TYR A 381 -16.04 13.99 4.17
C TYR A 381 -14.97 12.93 3.94
N ALA A 382 -14.90 11.93 4.83
CA ALA A 382 -14.00 10.81 4.66
C ALA A 382 -14.36 9.99 3.41
N GLY A 383 -15.66 9.80 3.14
CA GLY A 383 -16.16 9.21 1.90
C GLY A 383 -15.78 10.02 0.66
N ILE A 384 -15.90 11.36 0.71
CA ILE A 384 -15.46 12.26 -0.38
C ILE A 384 -13.98 12.05 -0.65
N ALA A 385 -13.15 12.13 0.39
CA ALA A 385 -11.72 11.93 0.24
C ALA A 385 -11.39 10.53 -0.31
N ALA A 386 -12.04 9.49 0.20
CA ALA A 386 -11.85 8.12 -0.26
C ALA A 386 -12.21 7.96 -1.74
N PHE A 387 -13.32 8.53 -2.22
CA PHE A 387 -13.70 8.47 -3.64
C PHE A 387 -12.72 9.24 -4.53
N VAL A 388 -12.28 10.46 -4.16
CA VAL A 388 -11.25 11.19 -4.93
C VAL A 388 -9.96 10.38 -5.02
N VAL A 389 -9.50 9.83 -3.89
CA VAL A 389 -8.26 9.03 -3.86
C VAL A 389 -8.40 7.74 -4.67
N CYS A 390 -9.53 7.03 -4.56
CA CYS A 390 -9.80 5.83 -5.35
C CYS A 390 -9.85 6.12 -6.86
N GLY A 391 -10.34 7.29 -7.26
CA GLY A 391 -10.30 7.74 -8.65
C GLY A 391 -8.87 7.91 -9.15
N GLY A 392 -8.02 8.54 -8.34
CA GLY A 392 -6.59 8.68 -8.65
C GLY A 392 -5.81 7.37 -8.63
N PHE A 393 -6.22 6.41 -7.80
CA PHE A 393 -5.59 5.08 -7.77
C PHE A 393 -5.74 4.29 -9.06
N ILE A 394 -6.65 4.63 -9.96
CA ILE A 394 -6.76 3.93 -11.23
C ILE A 394 -5.53 4.16 -12.11
N SER A 395 -5.05 5.40 -12.20
CA SER A 395 -3.82 5.67 -12.97
C SER A 395 -2.56 5.27 -12.20
N ALA A 396 -2.59 5.27 -10.87
CA ALA A 396 -1.42 4.99 -10.05
C ALA A 396 -1.21 3.51 -9.71
N LEU A 397 -2.28 2.72 -9.57
CA LEU A 397 -2.24 1.34 -9.07
C LEU A 397 -2.67 0.29 -10.10
N VAL A 398 -3.22 0.67 -11.24
CA VAL A 398 -3.70 -0.27 -12.28
C VAL A 398 -2.97 0.01 -13.59
N TYR A 399 -2.07 -0.89 -13.98
CA TYR A 399 -1.27 -0.73 -15.19
C TYR A 399 -1.42 -1.94 -16.11
N VAL A 400 -1.76 -1.66 -17.37
CA VAL A 400 -1.82 -2.63 -18.46
C VAL A 400 -1.67 -1.87 -19.78
N THR A 401 -0.90 -2.42 -20.71
CA THR A 401 -0.71 -1.82 -22.04
C THR A 401 -1.29 -2.74 -23.10
N LEU A 402 -2.09 -2.21 -24.04
CA LEU A 402 -2.44 -2.96 -25.24
C LEU A 402 -1.29 -2.94 -26.25
N ASN A 403 -0.95 -4.10 -26.78
CA ASN A 403 0.03 -4.27 -27.85
C ASN A 403 -0.64 -4.48 -29.22
N VAL A 404 -1.82 -3.90 -29.42
CA VAL A 404 -2.56 -4.01 -30.68
C VAL A 404 -2.25 -2.80 -31.55
N GLN A 405 -1.63 -3.05 -32.71
CA GLN A 405 -1.26 -2.02 -33.67
C GLN A 405 -1.78 -2.39 -35.06
N TYR A 406 -2.36 -1.43 -35.76
CA TYR A 406 -2.70 -1.55 -37.18
C TYR A 406 -1.54 -0.97 -38.00
N VAL A 407 -0.90 -1.80 -38.81
CA VAL A 407 0.22 -1.40 -39.67
C VAL A 407 -0.25 -1.41 -41.12
N ASN A 408 -0.13 -0.27 -41.80
CA ASN A 408 -0.37 -0.15 -43.24
C ASN A 408 0.74 0.70 -43.87
N GLY A 409 1.69 0.05 -44.54
CA GLY A 409 2.92 0.68 -45.03
C GLY A 409 3.74 1.26 -43.88
N ASP A 410 4.11 2.54 -43.98
CA ASP A 410 4.82 3.28 -42.91
C ASP A 410 3.90 3.79 -41.80
N THR A 411 2.57 3.62 -41.94
CA THR A 411 1.60 4.12 -40.97
C THR A 411 1.32 3.05 -39.92
N ILE A 412 1.83 3.28 -38.70
CA ILE A 412 1.54 2.46 -37.51
C ILE A 412 0.53 3.20 -36.64
N ILE A 413 -0.69 2.67 -36.56
CA ILE A 413 -1.75 3.17 -35.66
C ILE A 413 -1.80 2.26 -34.43
N SER A 414 -1.34 2.75 -33.28
CA SER A 414 -1.46 2.05 -32.00
C SER A 414 -2.87 2.25 -31.43
N LEU A 415 -3.59 1.15 -31.19
CA LEU A 415 -4.91 1.20 -30.58
C LEU A 415 -4.85 1.79 -29.17
N GLN A 416 -3.80 1.47 -28.41
CA GLN A 416 -3.58 2.04 -27.07
C GLN A 416 -3.53 3.56 -27.13
N LYS A 417 -2.71 4.11 -28.05
CA LYS A 417 -2.57 5.55 -28.21
C LYS A 417 -3.89 6.22 -28.61
N THR A 418 -4.62 5.62 -29.56
CA THR A 418 -5.93 6.16 -29.97
C THR A 418 -6.94 6.19 -28.82
N LEU A 419 -6.95 5.16 -27.96
CA LEU A 419 -7.81 5.14 -26.78
C LEU A 419 -7.37 6.16 -25.73
N ASP A 420 -6.07 6.26 -25.46
CA ASP A 420 -5.52 7.22 -24.49
C ASP A 420 -5.69 8.67 -24.95
N ASP A 421 -5.64 8.95 -26.26
CA ASP A 421 -5.92 10.28 -26.83
C ASP A 421 -7.39 10.72 -26.59
N LEU A 422 -8.32 9.75 -26.45
CA LEU A 422 -9.72 10.03 -26.12
C LEU A 422 -9.92 10.12 -24.60
N ILE A 423 -9.54 9.07 -23.88
CA ILE A 423 -9.63 8.96 -22.43
C ILE A 423 -8.37 8.22 -21.93
N PRO A 424 -7.41 8.94 -21.31
CA PRO A 424 -6.24 8.30 -20.71
C PRO A 424 -6.65 7.28 -19.64
N ASN A 425 -5.95 6.14 -19.60
CA ASN A 425 -6.21 5.07 -18.63
C ASN A 425 -7.65 4.49 -18.70
N LEU A 426 -8.30 4.55 -19.86
CA LEU A 426 -9.65 4.00 -20.05
C LEU A 426 -9.73 2.50 -19.75
N ILE A 427 -8.71 1.74 -20.14
CA ILE A 427 -8.68 0.28 -19.92
C ILE A 427 -8.54 -0.06 -18.44
N PRO A 428 -7.58 0.53 -17.70
CA PRO A 428 -7.55 0.45 -16.23
C PRO A 428 -8.90 0.79 -15.57
N LEU A 429 -9.57 1.85 -16.02
CA LEU A 429 -10.87 2.27 -15.49
C LEU A 429 -11.95 1.21 -15.77
N ILE A 430 -12.13 0.80 -17.02
CA ILE A 430 -13.14 -0.19 -17.41
C ILE A 430 -12.92 -1.50 -16.64
N TYR A 431 -11.67 -1.96 -16.57
CA TYR A 431 -11.33 -3.19 -15.87
C TYR A 431 -11.65 -3.09 -14.38
N THR A 432 -11.32 -1.97 -13.73
CA THR A 432 -11.67 -1.70 -12.33
C THR A 432 -13.17 -1.67 -12.11
N MET A 433 -13.94 -1.06 -13.01
CA MET A 433 -15.40 -1.02 -12.91
C MET A 433 -16.04 -2.40 -13.14
N ILE A 434 -15.47 -3.23 -14.01
CA ILE A 434 -15.88 -4.64 -14.17
C ILE A 434 -15.61 -5.40 -12.87
N MET A 435 -14.43 -5.27 -12.26
CA MET A 435 -14.11 -5.91 -10.98
C MET A 435 -15.05 -5.44 -9.87
N TYR A 436 -15.31 -4.13 -9.77
CA TYR A 436 -16.27 -3.56 -8.83
C TYR A 436 -17.67 -4.15 -9.00
N TRP A 437 -18.14 -4.32 -10.24
CA TRP A 437 -19.41 -4.98 -10.52
C TRP A 437 -19.42 -6.46 -10.14
N LEU A 438 -18.37 -7.21 -10.50
CA LEU A 438 -18.26 -8.65 -10.18
C LEU A 438 -18.21 -8.90 -8.66
N ILE A 439 -17.52 -8.04 -7.92
CA ILE A 439 -17.42 -8.13 -6.45
C ILE A 439 -18.73 -7.67 -5.81
N ASN A 440 -19.20 -6.45 -6.07
CA ASN A 440 -20.27 -5.87 -5.27
C ASN A 440 -21.68 -6.26 -5.74
N LYS A 441 -21.88 -6.57 -7.03
CA LYS A 441 -23.18 -6.99 -7.57
C LYS A 441 -23.29 -8.50 -7.70
N LYS A 442 -22.26 -9.16 -8.21
CA LYS A 442 -22.28 -10.62 -8.43
C LYS A 442 -21.74 -11.41 -7.24
N LYS A 443 -21.13 -10.75 -6.24
CA LYS A 443 -20.52 -11.40 -5.06
C LYS A 443 -19.61 -12.56 -5.43
N ILE A 444 -18.90 -12.44 -6.56
CA ILE A 444 -17.96 -13.46 -7.01
C ILE A 444 -16.80 -13.50 -6.04
N ASN A 445 -16.30 -14.72 -5.80
CA ASN A 445 -15.14 -14.93 -4.96
C ASN A 445 -13.93 -14.16 -5.53
N ILE A 446 -13.37 -13.25 -4.71
CA ILE A 446 -12.23 -12.39 -5.04
C ILE A 446 -11.03 -13.22 -5.50
N VAL A 447 -10.81 -14.38 -4.87
CA VAL A 447 -9.71 -15.30 -5.18
C VAL A 447 -9.78 -15.83 -6.61
N LEU A 448 -11.00 -16.16 -7.04
CA LEU A 448 -11.24 -16.62 -8.39
C LEU A 448 -10.99 -15.49 -9.38
N LEU A 449 -11.44 -14.28 -9.07
CA LEU A 449 -11.21 -13.10 -9.92
C LEU A 449 -9.72 -12.83 -10.08
N MET A 450 -8.94 -12.87 -9.00
CA MET A 450 -7.49 -12.69 -9.07
C MET A 450 -6.78 -13.74 -9.93
N PHE A 451 -7.14 -15.01 -9.76
CA PHE A 451 -6.55 -16.08 -10.56
C PHE A 451 -6.87 -15.89 -12.04
N ILE A 452 -8.12 -15.51 -12.35
CA ILE A 452 -8.55 -15.16 -13.70
C ILE A 452 -7.78 -13.92 -14.21
N THR A 453 -7.55 -12.90 -13.38
CA THR A 453 -6.77 -11.70 -13.75
C THR A 453 -5.35 -12.04 -14.16
N ILE A 454 -4.66 -12.90 -13.40
CA ILE A 454 -3.32 -13.37 -13.76
C ILE A 454 -3.35 -14.16 -15.07
N LEU A 455 -4.32 -15.06 -15.25
CA LEU A 455 -4.47 -15.81 -16.50
C LEU A 455 -4.77 -14.90 -17.70
N ILE A 456 -5.56 -13.84 -17.52
CA ILE A 456 -5.83 -12.84 -18.55
C ILE A 456 -4.53 -12.13 -18.94
N GLY A 457 -3.68 -11.76 -17.98
CA GLY A 457 -2.37 -11.19 -18.27
C GLY A 457 -1.48 -12.11 -19.09
N VAL A 458 -1.33 -13.35 -18.64
CA VAL A 458 -0.49 -14.36 -19.31
C VAL A 458 -1.00 -14.69 -20.70
N ALA A 459 -2.30 -14.97 -20.84
CA ALA A 459 -2.91 -15.26 -22.13
C ALA A 459 -2.90 -14.03 -23.05
N GLY A 460 -3.14 -12.84 -22.51
CA GLY A 460 -3.14 -11.59 -23.26
C GLY A 460 -1.79 -11.28 -23.88
N VAL A 461 -0.69 -11.49 -23.15
CA VAL A 461 0.66 -11.34 -23.69
C VAL A 461 1.00 -12.47 -24.68
N ALA A 462 0.65 -13.72 -24.37
CA ALA A 462 0.88 -14.85 -25.27
C ALA A 462 0.16 -14.69 -26.63
N LEU A 463 -1.01 -14.03 -26.63
CA LEU A 463 -1.79 -13.71 -27.83
C LEU A 463 -1.36 -12.39 -28.50
N GLY A 464 -0.38 -11.67 -27.94
CA GLY A 464 0.09 -10.38 -28.44
C GLY A 464 -0.89 -9.21 -28.25
N ILE A 465 -1.91 -9.38 -27.41
CA ILE A 465 -2.93 -8.36 -27.13
C ILE A 465 -2.46 -7.41 -26.03
N LEU A 466 -1.76 -7.93 -25.02
CA LEU A 466 -1.20 -7.17 -23.89
C LEU A 466 0.33 -7.12 -23.97
N ALA A 467 0.92 -6.12 -23.30
CA ALA A 467 2.36 -6.00 -23.08
C ALA A 467 2.67 -5.51 -21.65
#